data_AF-A0A965AUZ1-F1
#
_entry.id   AF-A0A965AUZ1-F1
#
_cell.length_a   1.000
_cell.length_b   1.000
_cell.length_c   1.000
_cell.angle_alpha   90.00
_cell.angle_beta   90.00
_cell.angle_gamma   90.00
#
_symmetry.space_group_name_H-M   'P 1'
#
loop_
_entity.id
_entity.type
_entity.pdbx_description
1 polymer ?
#
loop_
_entity_poly.entity_id
_entity_poly.type
_entity_poly.pdbx_seq_one_letter_code
_entity_poly.pdbx_strand_id
1 'polypeptide(L)'
;MESAFCEPIPADCRLIETFRYDPSAGAVDLDLHLNRMCDAARKLGFSFRRKDAEHLCGGLSSPASLRCRLTLTQEGQFDLQTHALGVTASQWVLGVSDRRLRSDDPWLAHKTTERRLYDETRAALPVGIDEILFLNEKDELCEGTITNVFVQCADQTWVTPPISSGCLPGILRQNLIVSRKVRVKVITLDDLRQAVKIRVGNSLRGLIDAKLAPDALKSFGF
;
A
#
# COMPACT_ATOMS: atom_id res chain seq x y z
N MET A 1 -18.45 3.16 -20.23
CA MET A 1 -17.17 3.29 -19.49
C MET A 1 -16.39 2.07 -19.89
N GLU A 2 -15.42 2.21 -20.78
CA GLU A 2 -14.59 1.08 -21.23
C GLU A 2 -13.79 0.57 -20.03
N SER A 3 -13.78 -0.74 -19.83
CA SER A 3 -13.00 -1.39 -18.78
C SER A 3 -11.51 -1.12 -19.05
N ALA A 4 -10.77 -0.68 -18.04
CA ALA A 4 -9.30 -0.57 -18.14
C ALA A 4 -8.62 -1.95 -18.26
N PHE A 5 -9.37 -3.04 -18.06
CA PHE A 5 -8.93 -4.41 -18.22
C PHE A 5 -9.36 -4.94 -19.58
N CYS A 6 -8.39 -5.39 -20.37
CA CYS A 6 -8.62 -6.07 -21.66
C CYS A 6 -9.19 -7.49 -21.48
N GLU A 7 -9.03 -8.07 -20.29
CA GLU A 7 -9.50 -9.41 -19.92
C GLU A 7 -10.53 -9.31 -18.77
N PRO A 8 -11.43 -10.31 -18.63
CA PRO A 8 -12.33 -10.36 -17.48
C PRO A 8 -11.54 -10.44 -16.16
N ILE A 9 -12.08 -9.84 -15.11
CA ILE A 9 -11.51 -9.92 -13.76
C ILE A 9 -11.48 -11.40 -13.33
N PRO A 10 -10.34 -11.93 -12.85
CA PRO A 10 -10.23 -13.31 -12.37
C PRO A 10 -11.30 -13.63 -11.32
N ALA A 11 -11.95 -14.80 -11.44
CA ALA A 11 -13.09 -15.18 -10.60
C ALA A 11 -12.76 -15.23 -9.10
N ASP A 12 -11.51 -15.54 -8.75
CA ASP A 12 -11.01 -15.60 -7.39
C ASP A 12 -10.41 -14.28 -6.88
N CYS A 13 -10.37 -13.24 -7.73
CA CYS A 13 -9.94 -11.90 -7.36
C CYS A 13 -10.83 -11.35 -6.24
N ARG A 14 -10.19 -10.83 -5.19
CA ARG A 14 -10.85 -10.13 -4.09
C ARG A 14 -10.31 -8.72 -3.94
N LEU A 15 -11.18 -7.80 -3.53
CA LEU A 15 -10.72 -6.52 -2.98
C LEU A 15 -10.23 -6.74 -1.55
N ILE A 16 -9.23 -5.96 -1.13
CA ILE A 16 -8.62 -6.06 0.18
C ILE A 16 -8.56 -4.67 0.80
N GLU A 17 -8.95 -4.56 2.06
CA GLU A 17 -8.58 -3.46 2.94
C GLU A 17 -7.89 -3.98 4.19
N THR A 18 -6.82 -3.29 4.60
CA THR A 18 -6.10 -3.61 5.83
C THR A 18 -5.98 -2.36 6.67
N PHE A 19 -6.58 -2.37 7.86
CA PHE A 19 -6.64 -1.22 8.77
C PHE A 19 -6.30 -1.63 10.19
N ARG A 20 -6.01 -0.62 11.02
CA ARG A 20 -5.77 -0.81 12.46
C ARG A 20 -7.08 -0.66 13.20
N TYR A 21 -7.38 -1.59 14.10
CA TYR A 21 -8.30 -1.31 15.21
C TYR A 21 -7.48 -0.82 16.40
N ASP A 22 -7.91 0.27 17.01
CA ASP A 22 -7.36 0.82 18.24
C ASP A 22 -8.42 0.77 19.35
N PRO A 23 -8.14 0.21 20.54
CA PRO A 23 -9.12 0.14 21.62
C PRO A 23 -9.71 1.49 22.04
N SER A 24 -8.98 2.59 21.83
CA SER A 24 -9.42 3.95 22.17
C SER A 24 -10.20 4.65 21.06
N ALA A 25 -10.05 4.22 19.80
CA ALA A 25 -10.58 4.93 18.63
C ALA A 25 -11.43 4.05 17.69
N GLY A 26 -11.51 2.75 17.93
CA GLY A 26 -12.14 1.79 17.04
C GLY A 26 -11.33 1.54 15.76
N ALA A 27 -12.03 1.26 14.65
CA ALA A 27 -11.40 1.07 13.34
C ALA A 27 -10.86 2.41 12.78
N VAL A 28 -9.54 2.54 12.72
CA VAL A 28 -8.85 3.75 12.28
C VAL A 28 -9.07 3.97 10.78
N ASP A 29 -9.42 5.20 10.40
CA ASP A 29 -9.66 5.64 9.01
C ASP A 29 -10.70 4.78 8.25
N LEU A 30 -11.63 4.11 8.96
CA LEU A 30 -12.57 3.14 8.37
C LEU A 30 -13.32 3.69 7.15
N ASP A 31 -13.81 4.93 7.22
CA ASP A 31 -14.53 5.55 6.09
C ASP A 31 -13.66 5.67 4.84
N LEU A 32 -12.37 5.97 5.00
CA LEU A 32 -11.43 6.06 3.88
C LEU A 32 -11.16 4.68 3.28
N HIS A 33 -11.05 3.65 4.12
CA HIS A 33 -10.94 2.25 3.70
C HIS A 33 -12.17 1.81 2.90
N LEU A 34 -13.38 2.04 3.43
CA LEU A 34 -14.62 1.65 2.76
C LEU A 34 -14.86 2.46 1.48
N ASN A 35 -14.51 3.75 1.44
CA ASN A 35 -14.59 4.57 0.24
C ASN A 35 -13.70 4.01 -0.88
N ARG A 36 -12.44 3.69 -0.58
CA ARG A 36 -11.52 3.14 -1.57
C ARG A 36 -11.97 1.77 -2.08
N MET A 37 -12.44 0.90 -1.18
CA MET A 37 -12.98 -0.41 -1.57
C MET A 37 -14.25 -0.26 -2.43
N CYS A 38 -15.16 0.65 -2.08
CA CYS A 38 -16.36 0.94 -2.86
C CYS A 38 -16.02 1.45 -4.27
N ASP A 39 -15.05 2.36 -4.38
CA ASP A 39 -14.59 2.89 -5.66
C ASP A 39 -13.96 1.81 -6.54
N ALA A 40 -13.16 0.93 -5.95
CA ALA A 40 -12.61 -0.23 -6.65
C ALA A 40 -13.73 -1.20 -7.08
N ALA A 41 -14.69 -1.49 -6.20
CA ALA A 41 -15.81 -2.37 -6.51
C ALA A 41 -16.63 -1.87 -7.69
N ARG A 42 -16.98 -0.59 -7.70
CA ARG A 42 -17.69 0.06 -8.82
C ARG A 42 -16.92 -0.02 -10.14
N LYS A 43 -15.60 0.17 -10.12
CA LYS A 43 -14.76 0.13 -11.33
C LYS A 43 -14.55 -1.28 -11.86
N LEU A 44 -14.51 -2.27 -10.97
CA LEU A 44 -14.22 -3.67 -11.28
C LEU A 44 -15.47 -4.55 -11.42
N GLY A 45 -16.67 -3.99 -11.18
CA GLY A 45 -17.94 -4.72 -11.29
C GLY A 45 -18.29 -5.59 -10.08
N PHE A 46 -17.68 -5.35 -8.92
CA PHE A 46 -18.00 -6.09 -7.69
C PHE A 46 -19.28 -5.52 -7.05
N SER A 47 -20.10 -6.39 -6.48
CA SER A 47 -21.21 -5.97 -5.62
C SER A 47 -20.67 -5.41 -4.30
N PHE A 48 -21.15 -4.25 -3.87
CA PHE A 48 -20.72 -3.61 -2.63
C PHE A 48 -21.89 -3.02 -1.87
N ARG A 49 -22.08 -3.44 -0.61
CA ARG A 49 -23.05 -2.84 0.31
C ARG A 49 -22.33 -2.27 1.52
N ARG A 50 -22.24 -0.93 1.58
CA ARG A 50 -21.50 -0.22 2.63
C ARG A 50 -21.93 -0.63 4.05
N LYS A 51 -23.25 -0.72 4.27
CA LYS A 51 -23.84 -1.06 5.58
C LYS A 51 -23.35 -2.40 6.12
N ASP A 52 -23.15 -3.39 5.26
CA ASP A 52 -22.70 -4.72 5.67
C ASP A 52 -21.24 -4.67 6.14
N ALA A 53 -20.39 -3.91 5.43
CA ALA A 53 -19.00 -3.68 5.84
C ALA A 53 -18.91 -2.87 7.15
N GLU A 54 -19.73 -1.83 7.29
CA GLU A 54 -19.80 -1.00 8.51
C GLU A 54 -20.27 -1.83 9.71
N HIS A 55 -21.30 -2.67 9.54
CA HIS A 55 -21.79 -3.56 10.59
C HIS A 55 -20.70 -4.54 11.03
N LEU A 56 -20.02 -5.18 10.05
CA LEU A 56 -18.94 -6.13 10.33
C LEU A 56 -17.76 -5.48 11.08
N CYS A 57 -17.33 -4.30 10.65
CA CYS A 57 -16.23 -3.58 11.28
C CYS A 57 -16.63 -2.94 12.63
N GLY A 58 -17.89 -2.54 12.79
CA GLY A 58 -18.44 -1.99 14.03
C GLY A 58 -18.56 -3.02 15.16
N GLY A 59 -18.59 -4.31 14.82
CA GLY A 59 -18.55 -5.41 15.80
C GLY A 59 -17.16 -5.69 16.40
N LEU A 60 -16.11 -5.00 15.95
CA LEU A 60 -14.77 -5.17 16.49
C LEU A 60 -14.68 -4.68 17.93
N SER A 61 -14.18 -5.55 18.81
CA SER A 61 -13.88 -5.23 20.20
C SER A 61 -12.65 -5.99 20.66
N SER A 62 -11.67 -5.29 21.21
CA SER A 62 -10.44 -5.88 21.74
C SER A 62 -9.77 -4.94 22.74
N PRO A 63 -9.13 -5.46 23.79
CA PRO A 63 -8.32 -4.65 24.70
C PRO A 63 -6.96 -4.24 24.10
N ALA A 64 -6.58 -4.77 22.94
CA ALA A 64 -5.32 -4.48 22.27
C ALA A 64 -5.54 -4.04 20.81
N SER A 65 -4.55 -3.36 20.23
CA SER A 65 -4.64 -2.99 18.81
C SER A 65 -4.62 -4.22 17.92
N LEU A 66 -5.47 -4.23 16.89
CA LEU A 66 -5.56 -5.32 15.92
C LEU A 66 -5.15 -4.87 14.52
N ARG A 67 -4.55 -5.80 13.78
CA ARG A 67 -4.54 -5.79 12.32
C ARG A 67 -5.84 -6.41 11.83
N CYS A 68 -6.67 -5.61 11.18
CA CYS A 68 -7.91 -6.04 10.56
C CYS A 68 -7.71 -6.13 9.05
N ARG A 69 -8.04 -7.28 8.45
CA ARG A 69 -8.02 -7.50 7.01
C ARG A 69 -9.43 -7.82 6.54
N LEU A 70 -10.05 -6.86 5.88
CA LEU A 70 -11.36 -6.99 5.24
C LEU A 70 -11.15 -7.39 3.77
N THR A 71 -11.89 -8.39 3.30
CA THR A 71 -11.91 -8.75 1.88
C THR A 71 -13.33 -8.79 1.33
N LEU A 72 -13.44 -8.62 0.02
CA LEU A 72 -14.71 -8.62 -0.71
C LEU A 72 -14.60 -9.49 -1.96
N THR A 73 -15.54 -10.43 -2.14
CA THR A 73 -15.70 -11.20 -3.38
C THR A 73 -16.53 -10.43 -4.43
N GLN A 74 -16.51 -10.88 -5.69
CA GLN A 74 -17.28 -10.22 -6.77
C GLN A 74 -18.80 -10.18 -6.48
N GLU A 75 -19.32 -11.20 -5.77
CA GLU A 75 -20.72 -11.34 -5.37
C GLU A 75 -21.11 -10.47 -4.17
N GLY A 76 -20.14 -9.77 -3.58
CA GLY A 76 -20.37 -8.85 -2.48
C GLY A 76 -20.31 -9.48 -1.10
N GLN A 77 -19.67 -10.65 -0.96
CA GLN A 77 -19.45 -11.28 0.33
C GLN A 77 -18.21 -10.68 1.02
N PHE A 78 -18.40 -10.18 2.24
CA PHE A 78 -17.30 -9.68 3.07
C PHE A 78 -16.74 -10.77 3.99
N ASP A 79 -15.42 -10.79 4.16
CA ASP A 79 -14.73 -11.57 5.19
C ASP A 79 -13.78 -10.66 5.97
N LEU A 80 -13.85 -10.68 7.30
CA LEU A 80 -13.03 -9.87 8.19
C LEU A 80 -12.17 -10.76 9.09
N GLN A 81 -10.87 -10.69 8.88
CA GLN A 81 -9.89 -11.42 9.68
C GLN A 81 -9.13 -10.46 10.59
N THR A 82 -8.90 -10.88 11.84
CA THR A 82 -8.19 -10.07 12.83
C THR A 82 -7.03 -10.81 13.45
N HIS A 83 -5.91 -10.12 13.62
CA HIS A 83 -4.75 -10.60 14.36
C HIS A 83 -4.22 -9.51 15.28
N ALA A 84 -3.56 -9.88 16.37
CA ALA A 84 -2.86 -8.92 17.22
C ALA A 84 -1.87 -8.08 16.39
N LEU A 85 -1.88 -6.76 16.55
CA LEU A 85 -0.93 -5.89 15.87
C LEU A 85 0.41 -5.94 16.61
N GLY A 86 1.39 -6.63 16.02
CA GLY A 86 2.75 -6.66 16.55
C GLY A 86 3.44 -5.29 16.48
N VAL A 87 4.43 -5.10 17.37
CA VAL A 87 5.25 -3.89 17.45
C VAL A 87 5.88 -3.59 16.09
N THR A 88 5.80 -2.33 15.67
CA THR A 88 6.50 -1.85 14.47
C THR A 88 7.89 -1.41 14.88
N ALA A 89 8.93 -1.91 14.20
CA ALA A 89 10.29 -1.45 14.41
C ALA A 89 10.41 0.07 14.15
N SER A 90 11.28 0.74 14.88
CA SER A 90 11.48 2.19 14.77
C SER A 90 12.12 2.61 13.45
N GLN A 91 12.86 1.71 12.80
CA GLN A 91 13.48 1.93 11.49
C GLN A 91 13.47 0.65 10.65
N TRP A 92 13.12 0.77 9.37
CA TRP A 92 13.16 -0.32 8.38
C TRP A 92 14.36 -0.20 7.43
N VAL A 93 14.89 -1.34 7.02
CA VAL A 93 15.92 -1.44 5.97
C VAL A 93 15.25 -1.79 4.64
N LEU A 94 15.54 -0.99 3.61
CA LEU A 94 14.92 -1.09 2.30
C LEU A 94 15.87 -1.70 1.27
N GLY A 95 15.36 -2.65 0.49
CA GLY A 95 15.93 -3.10 -0.77
C GLY A 95 15.24 -2.44 -1.97
N VAL A 96 15.84 -2.54 -3.15
CA VAL A 96 15.21 -2.13 -4.42
C VAL A 96 15.17 -3.34 -5.34
N SER A 97 14.00 -3.62 -5.92
CA SER A 97 13.83 -4.72 -6.86
C SER A 97 14.49 -4.39 -8.20
N ASP A 98 15.04 -5.41 -8.86
CA ASP A 98 15.45 -5.35 -10.26
C ASP A 98 14.25 -5.46 -11.21
N ARG A 99 13.16 -6.10 -10.79
CA ARG A 99 11.89 -6.14 -11.52
C ARG A 99 11.26 -4.75 -11.58
N ARG A 100 10.69 -4.42 -12.74
CA ARG A 100 9.98 -3.16 -12.97
C ARG A 100 8.48 -3.36 -13.00
N LEU A 101 7.76 -2.44 -12.37
CA LEU A 101 6.32 -2.29 -12.58
C LEU A 101 6.06 -1.68 -13.95
N ARG A 102 4.85 -1.88 -14.44
CA ARG A 102 4.34 -1.21 -15.63
C ARG A 102 3.39 -0.11 -15.19
N SER A 103 3.73 1.15 -15.44
CA SER A 103 2.93 2.29 -14.98
C SER A 103 1.51 2.32 -15.54
N ASP A 104 1.25 1.59 -16.63
CA ASP A 104 -0.05 1.39 -17.28
C ASP A 104 -0.81 0.14 -16.78
N ASP A 105 -0.27 -0.64 -15.84
CA ASP A 105 -0.95 -1.81 -15.29
C ASP A 105 -2.15 -1.39 -14.43
N PRO A 106 -3.39 -1.73 -14.85
CA PRO A 106 -4.60 -1.31 -14.17
C PRO A 106 -4.73 -1.90 -12.75
N TRP A 107 -4.06 -3.01 -12.44
CA TRP A 107 -4.10 -3.60 -11.10
C TRP A 107 -3.43 -2.72 -10.05
N LEU A 108 -2.45 -1.90 -10.41
CA LEU A 108 -1.72 -1.03 -9.47
C LEU A 108 -2.62 0.03 -8.83
N ALA A 109 -3.72 0.41 -9.49
CA ALA A 109 -4.68 1.37 -8.97
C ALA A 109 -5.62 0.79 -7.92
N HIS A 110 -5.66 -0.53 -7.74
CA HIS A 110 -6.64 -1.23 -6.93
C HIS A 110 -5.98 -2.15 -5.90
N LYS A 111 -6.50 -2.14 -4.66
CA LYS A 111 -5.99 -3.01 -3.62
C LYS A 111 -6.66 -4.38 -3.71
N THR A 112 -6.13 -5.26 -4.56
CA THR A 112 -6.70 -6.58 -4.87
C THR A 112 -5.79 -7.71 -4.41
N THR A 113 -6.24 -8.96 -4.59
CA THR A 113 -5.41 -10.17 -4.56
C THR A 113 -4.57 -10.37 -5.83
N GLU A 114 -4.84 -9.61 -6.90
CA GLU A 114 -4.03 -9.61 -8.13
C GLU A 114 -2.74 -8.80 -7.93
N ARG A 115 -1.85 -9.36 -7.12
CA ARG A 115 -0.61 -8.71 -6.67
C ARG A 115 0.54 -9.70 -6.57
N ARG A 116 0.55 -10.70 -7.47
CA ARG A 116 1.50 -11.82 -7.48
C ARG A 116 2.96 -11.38 -7.35
N LEU A 117 3.39 -10.39 -8.14
CA LEU A 117 4.74 -9.82 -8.06
C LEU A 117 5.08 -9.36 -6.63
N TYR A 118 4.19 -8.59 -6.01
CA TYR A 118 4.41 -8.07 -4.66
C TYR A 118 4.49 -9.19 -3.63
N ASP A 119 3.66 -10.22 -3.76
CA ASP A 119 3.60 -11.33 -2.81
C ASP A 119 4.81 -12.26 -2.96
N GLU A 120 5.24 -12.57 -4.18
CA GLU A 120 6.49 -13.29 -4.47
C GLU A 120 7.70 -12.54 -3.88
N THR A 121 7.81 -11.24 -4.15
CA THR A 121 8.92 -10.41 -3.63
C THR A 121 8.89 -10.30 -2.10
N ARG A 122 7.70 -10.19 -1.49
CA ARG A 122 7.56 -10.14 -0.03
C ARG A 122 7.96 -11.47 0.62
N ALA A 123 7.59 -12.60 0.01
CA ALA A 123 7.93 -13.93 0.51
C ALA A 123 9.44 -14.21 0.41
N ALA A 124 10.10 -13.61 -0.58
CA ALA A 124 11.53 -13.77 -0.85
C ALA A 124 12.42 -12.68 -0.22
N LEU A 125 11.93 -11.90 0.76
CA LEU A 125 12.73 -10.83 1.38
C LEU A 125 14.06 -11.38 1.93
N PRO A 126 15.21 -10.79 1.55
CA PRO A 126 16.50 -11.18 2.12
C PRO A 126 16.56 -10.91 3.62
N VAL A 127 17.38 -11.68 4.33
CA VAL A 127 17.62 -11.46 5.76
C VAL A 127 18.13 -10.03 5.98
N GLY A 128 17.49 -9.31 6.91
CA GLY A 128 17.83 -7.93 7.23
C GLY A 128 17.23 -6.87 6.30
N ILE A 129 16.36 -7.27 5.36
CA ILE A 129 15.54 -6.36 4.56
C ILE A 129 14.08 -6.42 5.04
N ASP A 130 13.52 -5.28 5.41
CA ASP A 130 12.15 -5.18 5.92
C ASP A 130 11.12 -4.91 4.83
N GLU A 131 11.55 -4.26 3.73
CA GLU A 131 10.71 -3.86 2.61
C GLU A 131 11.52 -3.74 1.32
N ILE A 132 10.91 -4.12 0.19
CA ILE A 132 11.50 -3.92 -1.15
C ILE A 132 10.66 -2.90 -1.90
N LEU A 133 11.34 -1.89 -2.46
CA LEU A 133 10.76 -0.86 -3.32
C LEU A 133 10.83 -1.28 -4.79
N PHE A 134 9.83 -0.86 -5.55
CA PHE A 134 9.77 -1.03 -6.99
C PHE A 134 9.94 0.30 -7.73
N LEU A 135 10.53 0.20 -8.92
CA LEU A 135 10.51 1.25 -9.94
C LEU A 135 9.63 0.79 -11.10
N ASN A 136 9.14 1.73 -11.91
CA ASN A 136 8.44 1.42 -13.14
C ASN A 136 9.40 1.31 -14.35
N GLU A 137 8.84 1.05 -15.53
CA GLU A 137 9.57 0.94 -16.80
C GLU A 137 10.29 2.23 -17.24
N LYS A 138 10.05 3.36 -16.56
CA LYS A 138 10.69 4.65 -16.80
C LYS A 138 11.75 4.98 -15.73
N ASP A 139 12.10 4.02 -14.88
CA ASP A 139 12.98 4.17 -13.73
C ASP A 139 12.51 5.26 -12.74
N GLU A 140 11.20 5.45 -12.64
CA GLU A 140 10.58 6.23 -11.58
C GLU A 140 10.22 5.32 -10.41
N LEU A 141 10.46 5.79 -9.19
CA LEU A 141 10.09 5.13 -7.96
C LEU A 141 8.57 5.02 -7.84
N CYS A 142 8.07 3.83 -7.48
CA CYS A 142 6.65 3.57 -7.30
C CYS A 142 6.30 3.48 -5.80
N GLU A 143 6.44 2.29 -5.23
CA GLU A 143 6.03 1.96 -3.88
C GLU A 143 6.74 0.68 -3.40
N GLY A 144 6.54 0.31 -2.14
CA GLY A 144 7.01 -0.96 -1.58
C GLY A 144 5.99 -2.08 -1.73
N THR A 145 6.33 -3.29 -1.29
CA THR A 145 5.41 -4.45 -1.37
C THR A 145 4.10 -4.23 -0.59
N ILE A 146 4.14 -3.48 0.50
CA ILE A 146 2.98 -3.20 1.36
C ILE A 146 2.92 -1.74 1.85
N THR A 147 3.72 -0.84 1.28
CA THR A 147 3.86 0.55 1.74
C THR A 147 3.94 1.53 0.58
N ASN A 148 3.48 2.77 0.78
CA ASN A 148 3.93 3.88 -0.05
C ASN A 148 5.25 4.45 0.51
N VAL A 149 6.02 5.11 -0.35
CA VAL A 149 7.33 5.70 -0.03
C VAL A 149 7.26 7.23 0.00
N PHE A 150 8.02 7.81 0.93
CA PHE A 150 8.14 9.24 1.16
C PHE A 150 9.62 9.60 1.29
N VAL A 151 10.06 10.60 0.52
CA VAL A 151 11.46 11.04 0.47
C VAL A 151 11.54 12.49 0.92
N GLN A 152 12.48 12.80 1.80
CA GLN A 152 12.78 14.19 2.16
C GLN A 152 13.90 14.73 1.26
N CYS A 153 13.59 15.77 0.50
CA CYS A 153 14.52 16.49 -0.35
C CYS A 153 15.50 17.35 0.49
N ALA A 154 16.57 17.85 -0.14
CA ALA A 154 17.55 18.73 0.50
C ALA A 154 16.94 19.98 1.14
N ASP A 155 15.89 20.54 0.52
CA ASP A 155 15.10 21.68 1.00
C ASP A 155 14.15 21.33 2.17
N GLN A 156 14.27 20.14 2.74
CA GLN A 156 13.43 19.58 3.80
C GLN A 156 11.98 19.26 3.40
N THR A 157 11.60 19.45 2.14
CA THR A 157 10.26 19.10 1.64
C THR A 157 10.11 17.59 1.54
N TRP A 158 8.99 17.05 2.04
CA TRP A 158 8.62 15.65 1.84
C TRP A 158 7.85 15.46 0.54
N VAL A 159 8.28 14.49 -0.26
CA VAL A 159 7.65 14.11 -1.53
C VAL A 159 7.29 12.63 -1.57
N THR A 160 6.28 12.28 -2.36
CA THR A 160 5.88 10.89 -2.66
C THR A 160 5.59 10.77 -4.16
N PRO A 161 5.81 9.59 -4.78
CA PRO A 161 5.55 9.40 -6.20
C PRO A 161 4.10 9.69 -6.60
N PRO A 162 3.86 10.18 -7.84
CA PRO A 162 2.51 10.30 -8.38
C PRO A 162 1.91 8.91 -8.62
N ILE A 163 0.58 8.81 -8.59
CA ILE A 163 -0.12 7.55 -8.91
C ILE A 163 0.19 7.11 -10.35
N SER A 164 0.45 8.05 -11.25
CA SER A 164 0.88 7.79 -12.63
C SER A 164 2.24 7.11 -12.77
N SER A 165 3.04 7.04 -11.70
CA SER A 165 4.26 6.22 -11.69
C SER A 165 3.94 4.74 -11.43
N GLY A 166 2.69 4.37 -11.11
CA GLY A 166 2.30 2.99 -10.83
C GLY A 166 2.28 2.66 -9.35
N CYS A 167 1.56 3.45 -8.55
CA CYS A 167 1.45 3.25 -7.11
C CYS A 167 -0.01 3.14 -6.68
N LEU A 168 -0.27 2.35 -5.65
CA LEU A 168 -1.56 2.31 -5.01
C LEU A 168 -1.87 3.67 -4.33
N PRO A 169 -3.10 4.21 -4.47
CA PRO A 169 -3.56 5.36 -3.70
C PRO A 169 -3.77 4.96 -2.23
N GLY A 170 -2.67 4.89 -1.47
CA GLY A 170 -2.68 4.57 -0.05
C GLY A 170 -3.40 5.62 0.80
N ILE A 171 -4.12 5.17 1.83
CA ILE A 171 -4.87 6.05 2.73
C ILE A 171 -3.95 6.95 3.55
N LEU A 172 -2.87 6.40 4.11
CA LEU A 172 -1.84 7.21 4.79
C LEU A 172 -1.27 8.27 3.84
N ARG A 173 -0.94 7.89 2.60
CA ARG A 173 -0.44 8.79 1.56
C ARG A 173 -1.45 9.91 1.28
N GLN A 174 -2.73 9.57 1.11
CA GLN A 174 -3.80 10.53 0.90
C GLN A 174 -3.91 11.53 2.07
N ASN A 175 -3.92 11.05 3.31
CA ASN A 175 -3.99 11.90 4.51
C ASN A 175 -2.80 12.87 4.60
N LEU A 176 -1.59 12.41 4.27
CA LEU A 176 -0.39 13.25 4.27
C LEU A 176 -0.38 14.32 3.17
N ILE A 177 -0.95 14.02 2.00
CA ILE A 177 -1.10 14.99 0.90
C ILE A 177 -2.18 16.03 1.25
N VAL A 178 -3.36 15.60 1.70
CA VAL A 178 -4.48 16.49 2.06
C VAL A 178 -4.09 17.43 3.20
N SER A 179 -3.34 16.92 4.19
CA SER A 179 -2.81 17.73 5.29
C SER A 179 -1.57 18.57 4.92
N ARG A 180 -1.18 18.60 3.63
CA ARG A 180 -0.04 19.35 3.09
C ARG A 180 1.31 19.01 3.72
N LYS A 181 1.42 17.83 4.34
CA LYS A 181 2.68 17.31 4.91
C LYS A 181 3.60 16.71 3.86
N VAL A 182 3.03 16.26 2.73
CA VAL A 182 3.75 15.62 1.62
C VAL A 182 3.25 16.20 0.30
N ARG A 183 4.15 16.43 -0.64
CA ARG A 183 3.84 16.84 -2.03
C ARG A 183 4.01 15.68 -3.00
N VAL A 184 3.29 15.71 -4.11
CA VAL A 184 3.50 14.75 -5.19
C VAL A 184 4.64 15.24 -6.09
N LYS A 185 5.61 14.37 -6.38
CA LYS A 185 6.73 14.62 -7.29
C LYS A 185 7.16 13.29 -7.89
N VAL A 186 7.55 13.26 -9.17
CA VAL A 186 8.29 12.11 -9.73
C VAL A 186 9.61 11.99 -8.98
N ILE A 187 9.97 10.77 -8.59
CA ILE A 187 11.17 10.47 -7.81
C ILE A 187 11.95 9.41 -8.58
N THR A 188 13.22 9.66 -8.86
CA THR A 188 14.12 8.68 -9.49
C THR A 188 14.88 7.87 -8.45
N LEU A 189 15.61 6.85 -8.89
CA LEU A 189 16.54 6.13 -8.01
C LEU A 189 17.63 7.03 -7.44
N ASP A 190 18.07 8.03 -8.20
CA ASP A 190 19.09 8.98 -7.77
C ASP A 190 18.57 9.95 -6.71
N ASP A 191 17.35 10.47 -6.87
CA ASP A 191 16.66 11.23 -5.82
C ASP A 191 16.55 10.43 -4.52
N LEU A 192 16.24 9.13 -4.62
CA LEU A 192 16.13 8.25 -3.46
C LEU A 192 17.49 8.03 -2.77
N ARG A 193 18.59 7.96 -3.52
CA ARG A 193 19.96 7.85 -2.98
C ARG A 193 20.42 9.13 -2.29
N GLN A 194 20.00 10.28 -2.82
CA GLN A 194 20.35 11.60 -2.30
C GLN A 194 19.37 12.10 -1.23
N ALA A 195 18.35 11.31 -0.90
CA ALA A 195 17.36 11.61 0.12
C ALA A 195 18.02 11.95 1.47
N VAL A 196 17.60 13.05 2.08
CA VAL A 196 18.04 13.39 3.45
C VAL A 196 17.46 12.40 4.45
N LYS A 197 16.20 12.00 4.23
CA LYS A 197 15.49 10.97 4.99
C LYS A 197 14.55 10.20 4.08
N ILE A 198 14.34 8.93 4.41
CA ILE A 198 13.36 8.07 3.75
C ILE A 198 12.37 7.60 4.81
N ARG A 199 11.09 7.62 4.45
CA ARG A 199 10.02 6.97 5.20
C ARG A 199 9.22 6.08 4.28
N VAL A 200 8.73 4.99 4.83
CA VAL A 200 7.70 4.15 4.20
C VAL A 200 6.51 4.07 5.12
N GLY A 201 5.33 3.75 4.59
CA GLY A 201 4.17 3.61 5.46
C GLY A 201 2.90 3.13 4.80
N ASN A 202 1.95 2.75 5.65
CA ASN A 202 0.60 2.37 5.28
C ASN A 202 -0.38 2.72 6.42
N SER A 203 -1.68 2.58 6.18
CA SER A 203 -2.71 2.92 7.18
C SER A 203 -2.58 2.10 8.47
N LEU A 204 -2.17 0.83 8.36
CA LEU A 204 -2.03 -0.07 9.50
C LEU A 204 -0.95 0.41 10.49
N ARG A 205 0.25 0.72 9.98
CA ARG A 205 1.45 0.99 10.81
C ARG A 205 1.82 2.47 10.91
N GLY A 206 1.23 3.34 10.11
CA GLY A 206 1.64 4.74 10.02
C GLY A 206 2.96 4.90 9.27
N LEU A 207 3.66 6.01 9.54
CA LEU A 207 5.00 6.29 8.99
C LEU A 207 6.07 5.54 9.77
N ILE A 208 7.02 4.97 9.03
CA ILE A 208 8.17 4.23 9.55
C ILE A 208 9.41 4.87 8.94
N ASP A 209 10.37 5.28 9.78
CA ASP A 209 11.66 5.76 9.31
C ASP A 209 12.39 4.63 8.60
N ALA A 210 13.16 4.95 7.56
CA ALA A 210 13.80 3.92 6.75
C ALA A 210 15.16 4.33 6.21
N LYS A 211 15.97 3.34 5.86
CA LYS A 211 17.26 3.50 5.20
C LYS A 211 17.43 2.48 4.09
N LEU A 212 18.15 2.82 3.03
CA LEU A 212 18.55 1.84 2.01
C LEU A 212 19.60 0.88 2.59
N ALA A 213 19.51 -0.40 2.25
CA ALA A 213 20.59 -1.33 2.53
C ALA A 213 21.86 -0.94 1.76
N PRO A 214 23.06 -1.19 2.28
CA PRO A 214 24.33 -0.84 1.61
C PRO A 214 24.43 -1.42 0.19
N ASP A 215 23.90 -2.64 0.00
CA ASP A 215 23.86 -3.35 -1.29
C ASP A 215 22.47 -3.37 -1.93
N ALA A 216 21.52 -2.52 -1.48
CA ALA A 216 20.13 -2.48 -1.97
C ALA A 216 19.99 -2.34 -3.49
N LEU A 217 21.09 -2.02 -4.17
CA LEU A 217 21.21 -1.63 -5.56
C LEU A 217 22.05 -2.61 -6.39
N LYS A 218 22.65 -3.64 -5.78
CA LYS A 218 23.10 -4.83 -6.51
C LYS A 218 21.85 -5.66 -6.72
N SER A 219 21.40 -5.76 -7.96
CA SER A 219 20.19 -6.49 -8.36
C SER A 219 20.00 -7.73 -7.49
N PHE A 220 18.95 -7.75 -6.67
CA PHE A 220 18.53 -8.99 -6.02
C PHE A 220 17.87 -9.83 -7.10
N GLY A 221 18.70 -10.52 -7.90
CA GLY A 221 18.26 -11.51 -8.85
C GLY A 221 17.69 -12.68 -8.05
N PHE A 222 16.37 -12.78 -8.02
CA PHE A 222 15.64 -13.95 -7.52
C PHE A 222 15.40 -14.93 -8.66
#